data_AF-A0A7V7ZL80-F1
#
_entry.id   AF-A0A7V7ZL80-F1
#
_cell.length_a   1.000
_cell.length_b   1.000
_cell.length_c   1.000
_cell.angle_alpha   90.00
_cell.angle_beta   90.00
_cell.angle_gamma   90.00
#
_symmetry.space_group_name_H-M   'P 1'
#
loop_
_entity.id
_entity.type
_entity.pdbx_description
1 polymer ?
#
loop_
_entity_poly.entity_id
_entity_poly.type
_entity_poly.pdbx_seq_one_letter_code
_entity_poly.pdbx_strand_id
1 'polypeptide(L)'
;MAVRSQEMRNAATRASTPSLRPVAVTPSVAPHALAYIVTALLALAAISAIMGNVVTWGRTQVDTLRYGNPRTFQLSEAIGHEDSPANPTHLMAINLNRQVVIIELPGGDSSKVRTLTGPYLFGADEDKTPVLMRLDDLNKDGTRDLVVNIKNEEIVYLNKDGQFQLITAEERSALAQ
;
A
#
# COMPACT_ATOMS: atom_id res chain seq x y z
N MET A 1 -26.86 -88.07 -85.53
CA MET A 1 -25.42 -87.71 -85.42
C MET A 1 -25.29 -86.47 -84.56
N ALA A 2 -24.19 -86.38 -83.80
CA ALA A 2 -23.66 -85.21 -83.08
C ALA A 2 -24.50 -84.55 -81.95
N VAL A 3 -23.77 -84.09 -80.92
CA VAL A 3 -24.25 -83.43 -79.70
C VAL A 3 -23.31 -82.25 -79.41
N ARG A 4 -23.81 -81.13 -78.88
CA ARG A 4 -23.01 -80.19 -78.06
C ARG A 4 -23.87 -79.39 -77.07
N SER A 5 -23.20 -78.62 -76.21
CA SER A 5 -23.53 -78.56 -74.79
C SER A 5 -23.10 -77.25 -74.11
N GLN A 6 -23.77 -76.91 -73.00
CA GLN A 6 -23.34 -75.95 -71.96
C GLN A 6 -23.25 -74.46 -72.37
N GLU A 7 -23.31 -73.46 -71.47
CA GLU A 7 -23.23 -73.44 -69.99
C GLU A 7 -24.41 -72.70 -69.29
N MET A 8 -24.57 -72.95 -67.98
CA MET A 8 -25.39 -72.18 -67.03
C MET A 8 -24.48 -71.36 -66.10
N ARG A 9 -24.87 -70.14 -65.69
CA ARG A 9 -24.56 -69.59 -64.34
C ARG A 9 -25.69 -68.72 -63.76
N ASN A 10 -26.24 -69.22 -62.66
CA ASN A 10 -27.10 -68.57 -61.64
C ASN A 10 -26.26 -67.64 -60.73
N ALA A 11 -26.79 -66.77 -59.84
CA ALA A 11 -28.14 -66.24 -59.59
C ALA A 11 -28.10 -65.02 -58.63
N ALA A 12 -29.20 -64.26 -58.61
CA ALA A 12 -29.81 -63.47 -57.52
C ALA A 12 -28.97 -62.91 -56.34
N THR A 13 -29.23 -61.63 -55.99
CA THR A 13 -29.41 -61.23 -54.58
C THR A 13 -30.29 -59.98 -54.46
N ARG A 14 -31.28 -60.00 -53.55
CA ARG A 14 -32.07 -58.81 -53.17
C ARG A 14 -31.33 -58.06 -52.06
N ALA A 15 -31.27 -56.73 -52.13
CA ALA A 15 -30.72 -55.89 -51.07
C ALA A 15 -31.82 -55.45 -50.08
N SER A 16 -31.57 -55.67 -48.78
CA SER A 16 -32.36 -55.12 -47.68
C SER A 16 -31.53 -54.08 -46.93
N THR A 17 -31.94 -52.81 -46.97
CA THR A 17 -31.20 -51.71 -46.33
C THR A 17 -31.69 -51.49 -44.89
N PRO A 18 -30.81 -51.55 -43.86
CA PRO A 18 -31.21 -51.41 -42.46
C PRO A 18 -31.40 -49.94 -42.05
N SER A 19 -32.23 -49.70 -41.02
CA SER A 19 -32.39 -48.38 -40.41
C SER A 19 -31.17 -48.01 -39.55
N LEU A 20 -30.44 -46.98 -39.97
CA LEU A 20 -29.29 -46.48 -39.21
C LEU A 20 -29.77 -45.59 -38.07
N ARG A 21 -29.45 -45.97 -36.82
CA ARG A 21 -29.58 -45.06 -35.67
C ARG A 21 -28.64 -43.86 -35.88
N PRO A 22 -29.07 -42.61 -35.63
CA PRO A 22 -28.17 -41.47 -35.71
C PRO A 22 -27.13 -41.56 -34.59
N VAL A 23 -25.90 -41.89 -34.97
CA VAL A 23 -24.75 -41.79 -34.07
C VAL A 23 -24.45 -40.32 -33.87
N ALA A 24 -24.53 -39.85 -32.63
CA ALA A 24 -24.15 -38.48 -32.29
C ALA A 24 -22.65 -38.30 -32.55
N VAL A 25 -22.30 -37.63 -33.65
CA VAL A 25 -20.92 -37.27 -33.96
C VAL A 25 -20.52 -36.13 -33.03
N THR A 26 -19.88 -36.45 -31.92
CA THR A 26 -19.21 -35.46 -31.08
C THR A 26 -18.09 -34.83 -31.90
N PRO A 27 -18.11 -33.51 -32.17
CA PRO A 27 -17.04 -32.88 -32.94
C PRO A 27 -15.73 -32.98 -32.16
N SER A 28 -14.72 -33.61 -32.76
CA SER A 28 -13.38 -33.69 -32.18
C SER A 28 -12.71 -32.31 -32.24
N VAL A 29 -12.83 -31.56 -31.14
CA VAL A 29 -12.03 -30.34 -30.96
C VAL A 29 -10.56 -30.76 -30.98
N ALA A 30 -9.82 -30.29 -31.98
CA ALA A 30 -8.40 -30.61 -32.09
C ALA A 30 -7.68 -30.22 -30.78
N PRO A 31 -6.78 -31.06 -30.24
CA PRO A 31 -6.21 -30.84 -28.90
C PRO A 31 -5.47 -29.49 -28.80
N HIS A 32 -4.88 -29.02 -29.89
CA HIS A 32 -4.28 -27.70 -29.98
C HIS A 32 -5.29 -26.56 -29.83
N ALA A 33 -6.51 -26.69 -30.38
CA ALA A 33 -7.57 -25.69 -30.22
C ALA A 33 -8.06 -25.62 -28.77
N LEU A 34 -8.21 -26.76 -28.08
CA LEU A 34 -8.52 -26.78 -26.66
C LEU A 34 -7.39 -26.16 -25.82
N ALA A 35 -6.13 -26.47 -26.15
CA ALA A 35 -4.96 -25.88 -25.50
C ALA A 35 -4.89 -24.36 -25.70
N TYR A 36 -5.20 -23.84 -26.89
CA TYR A 36 -5.28 -22.39 -27.14
C TYR A 36 -6.40 -21.72 -26.33
N ILE A 37 -7.59 -22.35 -26.23
CA ILE A 37 -8.70 -21.80 -25.42
C ILE A 37 -8.32 -21.75 -23.94
N VAL A 38 -7.75 -22.81 -23.37
CA VAL A 38 -7.30 -22.84 -21.97
C VAL A 38 -6.18 -21.81 -21.74
N THR A 39 -5.23 -21.70 -22.66
CA THR A 39 -4.13 -20.71 -22.59
C THR A 39 -4.67 -19.28 -22.64
N ALA A 40 -5.64 -18.99 -23.52
CA ALA A 40 -6.27 -17.67 -23.62
C ALA A 40 -7.05 -17.29 -22.35
N LEU A 41 -7.78 -18.24 -21.74
CA LEU A 41 -8.49 -18.01 -20.48
C LEU A 41 -7.52 -17.77 -19.31
N LEU A 42 -6.42 -18.52 -19.23
CA LEU A 42 -5.37 -18.31 -18.22
C LEU A 42 -4.64 -16.97 -18.43
N ALA A 43 -4.34 -16.60 -19.68
CA ALA A 43 -3.74 -15.31 -20.00
C ALA A 43 -4.68 -14.15 -19.62
N LEU A 44 -5.98 -14.25 -19.92
CA LEU A 44 -6.97 -13.24 -19.54
C LEU A 44 -7.10 -13.11 -18.02
N ALA A 45 -7.10 -14.22 -17.29
CA ALA A 45 -7.11 -14.22 -15.82
C ALA A 45 -5.83 -13.57 -15.23
N ALA A 46 -4.66 -13.90 -15.77
CA ALA A 46 -3.39 -13.31 -15.36
C ALA A 46 -3.32 -11.80 -15.66
N ILE A 47 -3.75 -11.37 -16.85
CA ILE A 47 -3.83 -9.94 -17.23
C ILE A 47 -4.78 -9.20 -16.28
N SER A 48 -5.94 -9.78 -15.95
CA SER A 48 -6.89 -9.18 -15.01
C SER A 48 -6.29 -9.00 -13.61
N ALA A 49 -5.60 -10.03 -13.08
CA ALA A 49 -4.93 -9.97 -11.79
C ALA A 49 -3.78 -8.94 -11.73
N ILE A 50 -3.00 -8.83 -12.80
CA ILE A 50 -1.91 -7.84 -12.91
C ILE A 50 -2.49 -6.42 -13.03
N MET A 51 -3.53 -6.22 -13.85
CA MET A 51 -4.14 -4.92 -14.09
C MET A 51 -4.72 -4.31 -12.79
N GLY A 52 -5.34 -5.12 -11.93
CA GLY A 52 -5.83 -4.67 -10.62
C GLY A 52 -4.73 -4.10 -9.72
N ASN A 53 -3.54 -4.70 -9.73
CA ASN A 53 -2.38 -4.21 -8.99
C ASN A 53 -1.79 -2.93 -9.62
N VAL A 54 -1.66 -2.88 -10.95
CA VAL A 54 -1.14 -1.71 -11.68
C VAL A 54 -2.03 -0.48 -11.49
N VAL A 55 -3.35 -0.63 -11.54
CA VAL A 55 -4.30 0.47 -11.30
C VAL A 55 -4.25 0.95 -9.86
N THR A 56 -4.10 0.05 -8.89
CA THR A 56 -4.01 0.41 -7.46
C THR A 56 -2.72 1.16 -7.17
N TRP A 57 -1.57 0.63 -7.62
CA TRP A 57 -0.27 1.30 -7.56
C TRP A 57 -0.32 2.69 -8.23
N GLY A 58 -0.85 2.78 -9.44
CA GLY A 58 -0.94 4.04 -10.19
C GLY A 58 -1.75 5.11 -9.47
N ARG A 59 -2.86 4.74 -8.82
CA ARG A 59 -3.64 5.68 -8.00
C ARG A 59 -2.86 6.16 -6.78
N THR A 60 -2.23 5.25 -6.01
CA THR A 60 -1.38 5.64 -4.88
C THR A 60 -0.22 6.54 -5.30
N GLN A 61 0.38 6.34 -6.47
CA GLN A 61 1.40 7.23 -7.03
C GLN A 61 0.82 8.63 -7.33
N VAL A 62 -0.35 8.73 -7.98
CA VAL A 62 -0.99 10.03 -8.29
C VAL A 62 -1.43 10.77 -7.02
N ASP A 63 -2.00 10.08 -6.04
CA ASP A 63 -2.44 10.70 -4.79
C ASP A 63 -1.23 11.17 -3.93
N THR A 64 -0.15 10.39 -3.93
CA THR A 64 1.17 10.81 -3.38
C THR A 64 1.71 12.05 -4.11
N LEU A 65 1.60 12.08 -5.45
CA LEU A 65 2.06 13.20 -6.28
C LEU A 65 1.28 14.49 -6.03
N ARG A 66 0.01 14.38 -5.61
CA ARG A 66 -0.92 15.52 -5.46
C ARG A 66 -1.02 16.05 -4.04
N TYR A 67 -0.83 15.18 -3.03
CA TYR A 67 -1.09 15.52 -1.63
C TYR A 67 0.08 15.20 -0.68
N GLY A 68 1.13 14.54 -1.17
CA GLY A 68 2.36 14.28 -0.42
C GLY A 68 2.37 12.96 0.36
N ASN A 69 3.54 12.34 0.32
CA ASN A 69 4.05 11.35 1.26
C ASN A 69 5.54 11.72 1.45
N PRO A 70 6.10 11.85 2.66
CA PRO A 70 5.58 11.40 3.95
C PRO A 70 4.46 12.26 4.55
N ARG A 71 3.81 11.72 5.58
CA ARG A 71 2.84 12.46 6.43
C ARG A 71 3.59 13.47 7.29
N THR A 72 3.13 14.71 7.28
CA THR A 72 3.62 15.80 8.10
C THR A 72 2.54 16.29 9.05
N PHE A 73 2.94 16.74 10.23
CA PHE A 73 2.06 17.38 11.20
C PHE A 73 2.65 18.74 11.56
N GLN A 74 1.82 19.77 11.57
CA GLN A 74 2.23 21.14 11.81
C GLN A 74 1.40 21.78 12.91
N LEU A 75 2.04 22.53 13.79
CA LEU A 75 1.39 23.37 14.80
C LEU A 75 2.15 24.70 14.94
N SER A 76 1.47 25.73 15.43
CA SER A 76 2.10 26.99 15.80
C SER A 76 1.53 27.49 17.12
N GLU A 77 2.39 27.79 18.09
CA GLU A 77 2.02 28.38 19.39
C GLU A 77 3.16 29.27 19.88
N ALA A 78 2.88 30.19 20.81
CA ALA A 78 3.92 30.92 21.52
C ALA A 78 4.41 30.08 22.72
N ILE A 79 5.66 29.64 22.67
CA ILE A 79 6.27 28.69 23.63
C ILE A 79 7.43 29.30 24.43
N GLY A 80 7.78 30.56 24.18
CA GLY A 80 8.89 31.26 24.83
C GLY A 80 10.23 31.19 24.09
N HIS A 81 10.27 30.56 22.91
CA HIS A 81 11.48 30.45 22.08
C HIS A 81 11.60 31.67 21.17
N GLU A 82 11.97 32.83 21.76
CA GLU A 82 12.13 34.11 21.04
C GLU A 82 10.88 34.51 20.20
N ASP A 83 9.71 34.05 20.62
CA ASP A 83 8.45 34.15 19.89
C ASP A 83 7.42 35.06 20.58
N SER A 84 6.25 35.21 19.97
CA SER A 84 5.17 36.05 20.49
C SER A 84 3.81 35.59 19.95
N PRO A 85 2.67 36.01 20.55
CA PRO A 85 1.35 35.72 19.99
C PRO A 85 1.12 36.25 18.56
N ALA A 86 1.90 37.24 18.11
CA ALA A 86 1.86 37.77 16.75
C ALA A 86 2.78 37.01 15.78
N ASN A 87 3.88 36.43 16.28
CA ASN A 87 4.84 35.63 15.54
C ASN A 87 5.15 34.37 16.37
N PRO A 88 4.29 33.33 16.33
CA PRO A 88 4.45 32.11 17.12
C PRO A 88 5.58 31.23 16.56
N THR A 89 6.13 30.35 17.40
CA THR A 89 7.02 29.30 16.91
C THR A 89 6.24 28.32 16.04
N HIS A 90 6.76 28.00 14.85
CA HIS A 90 6.17 26.98 13.99
C HIS A 90 6.91 25.65 14.16
N LEU A 91 6.18 24.58 14.42
CA LEU A 91 6.69 23.23 14.63
C LEU A 91 6.14 22.31 13.55
N MET A 92 7.02 21.53 12.92
CA MET A 92 6.70 20.59 11.86
C MET A 92 7.33 19.23 12.13
N ALA A 93 6.51 18.21 12.43
CA ALA A 93 6.94 16.83 12.48
C ALA A 93 6.81 16.16 11.11
N ILE A 94 7.75 15.28 10.80
CA ILE A 94 7.79 14.48 9.59
C ILE A 94 8.35 13.09 9.89
N ASN A 95 7.73 12.05 9.34
CA ASN A 95 8.32 10.71 9.29
C ASN A 95 9.15 10.59 8.01
N LEU A 96 10.45 10.82 8.10
CA LEU A 96 11.35 10.75 6.96
C LEU A 96 11.92 9.33 6.83
N ASN A 97 11.25 8.47 6.05
CA ASN A 97 11.66 7.08 5.81
C ASN A 97 11.92 6.29 7.11
N ARG A 98 10.97 6.33 8.05
CA ARG A 98 11.00 5.75 9.41
C ARG A 98 11.83 6.50 10.43
N GLN A 99 12.61 7.51 10.02
CA GLN A 99 13.25 8.42 10.96
C GLN A 99 12.29 9.54 11.33
N VAL A 100 11.93 9.66 12.61
CA VAL A 100 11.15 10.81 13.08
C VAL A 100 12.07 12.02 13.13
N VAL A 101 11.61 13.12 12.55
CA VAL A 101 12.29 14.44 12.58
C VAL A 101 11.24 15.48 12.92
N ILE A 102 11.58 16.39 13.83
CA ILE A 102 10.78 17.58 14.14
C ILE A 102 11.63 18.81 13.82
N ILE A 103 11.05 19.75 13.10
CA ILE A 103 11.65 21.01 12.71
C ILE A 103 10.94 22.12 13.48
N GLU A 104 11.72 22.99 14.11
CA GLU A 104 11.25 24.12 14.91
C GLU A 104 11.73 25.41 14.26
N LEU A 105 10.83 26.39 14.10
CA LEU A 105 11.11 27.72 13.57
C LEU A 105 10.71 28.76 14.63
N PRO A 106 11.64 29.12 15.55
CA PRO A 106 11.42 30.10 16.61
C PRO A 106 10.88 31.42 16.05
N GLY A 107 9.71 31.85 16.54
CA GLY A 107 9.04 33.07 16.06
C GLY A 107 8.73 33.13 14.56
N GLY A 108 8.73 32.00 13.85
CA GLY A 108 8.62 31.94 12.39
C GLY A 108 9.90 32.36 11.62
N ASP A 109 11.02 32.56 12.33
CA ASP A 109 12.29 33.00 11.74
C ASP A 109 13.07 31.82 11.12
N SER A 110 13.17 31.81 9.80
CA SER A 110 13.90 30.78 9.05
C SER A 110 15.42 30.81 9.25
N SER A 111 15.98 31.84 9.87
CA SER A 111 17.40 31.89 10.25
C SER A 111 17.69 31.15 11.56
N LYS A 112 16.67 30.82 12.35
CA LYS A 112 16.77 30.19 13.69
C LYS A 112 16.29 28.74 13.72
N VAL A 113 16.15 28.11 12.55
CA VAL A 113 15.65 26.73 12.42
C VAL A 113 16.45 25.77 13.31
N ARG A 114 15.74 25.01 14.14
CA ARG A 114 16.29 23.91 14.95
C ARG A 114 15.67 22.60 14.48
N THR A 115 16.42 21.51 14.65
CA THR A 115 16.00 20.16 14.24
C THR A 115 16.18 19.19 15.40
N LEU A 116 15.10 18.51 15.75
CA LEU A 116 15.03 17.51 16.81
C LEU A 116 14.89 16.13 16.15
N THR A 117 15.89 15.28 16.35
CA THR A 117 15.88 13.90 15.85
C THR A 117 15.14 13.00 16.84
N GLY A 118 14.05 12.38 16.39
CA GLY A 118 13.29 11.39 17.15
C GLY A 118 13.83 9.96 16.98
N PRO A 119 13.06 8.93 17.36
CA PRO A 119 13.45 7.54 17.17
C PRO A 119 13.33 7.10 15.71
N TYR A 120 13.91 5.93 15.43
CA TYR A 120 13.70 5.18 14.20
C TYR A 120 12.59 4.14 14.39
N LEU A 121 11.64 4.06 13.46
CA LEU A 121 10.47 3.19 13.53
C LEU A 121 10.72 1.84 12.86
N PHE A 122 10.58 0.75 13.61
CA PHE A 122 10.80 -0.62 13.12
C PHE A 122 9.48 -1.32 12.80
N GLY A 123 9.40 -1.92 11.60
CA GLY A 123 8.23 -2.66 11.12
C GLY A 123 8.06 -2.60 9.60
N ALA A 124 7.00 -3.26 9.11
CA ALA A 124 6.51 -3.06 7.75
C ALA A 124 5.66 -1.78 7.69
N ASP A 125 5.69 -1.08 6.55
CA ASP A 125 4.93 0.17 6.28
C ASP A 125 5.16 1.35 7.25
N GLU A 126 6.14 1.25 8.16
CA GLU A 126 6.47 2.31 9.13
C GLU A 126 6.91 3.63 8.50
N ASP A 127 7.33 3.61 7.25
CA ASP A 127 7.62 4.81 6.45
C ASP A 127 6.39 5.71 6.25
N LYS A 128 5.19 5.20 6.51
CA LYS A 128 3.92 5.94 6.41
C LYS A 128 3.37 6.34 7.77
N THR A 129 3.93 5.86 8.89
CA THR A 129 3.40 6.11 10.24
C THR A 129 3.32 7.62 10.52
N PRO A 130 2.16 8.20 10.87
CA PRO A 130 2.06 9.61 11.18
C PRO A 130 2.78 9.92 12.50
N VAL A 131 3.44 11.07 12.55
CA VAL A 131 3.99 11.66 13.78
C VAL A 131 3.06 12.80 14.16
N LEU A 132 2.44 12.72 15.33
CA LEU A 132 1.58 13.78 15.86
C LEU A 132 2.34 14.55 16.94
N MET A 133 1.97 15.81 17.14
CA MET A 133 2.55 16.66 18.19
C MET A 133 1.45 17.38 18.96
N ARG A 134 1.75 17.66 20.23
CA ARG A 134 0.94 18.51 21.11
C ARG A 134 1.89 19.31 21.99
N LEU A 135 1.48 20.52 22.36
CA LEU A 135 2.15 21.32 23.38
C LEU A 135 1.34 21.24 24.68
N ASP A 136 2.02 21.09 25.81
CA ASP A 136 1.40 21.06 27.13
C ASP A 136 2.38 21.52 28.21
N ASP A 137 1.88 21.98 29.35
CA ASP A 137 2.73 22.26 30.52
C ASP A 137 2.70 21.02 31.42
N LEU A 138 3.63 20.08 31.21
CA LEU A 138 3.63 18.81 31.95
C LEU A 138 4.29 18.95 33.31
N ASN A 139 5.39 19.70 33.35
CA ASN A 139 6.20 19.88 34.56
C ASN A 139 5.70 21.01 35.49
N LYS A 140 4.73 21.83 35.03
CA LYS A 140 4.13 22.98 35.73
C LYS A 140 5.08 24.16 35.96
N ASP A 141 6.07 24.35 35.08
CA ASP A 141 6.97 25.50 35.08
C ASP A 141 6.40 26.73 34.36
N GLY A 142 5.24 26.59 33.71
CA GLY A 142 4.55 27.66 32.98
C GLY A 142 5.00 27.82 31.53
N THR A 143 5.94 27.00 31.06
CA THR A 143 6.29 26.89 29.64
C THR A 143 5.51 25.75 28.96
N ARG A 144 5.71 25.57 27.65
CA ARG A 144 5.10 24.50 26.88
C ARG A 144 6.14 23.46 26.51
N ASP A 145 6.01 22.28 27.10
CA ASP A 145 6.72 21.05 26.71
C ASP A 145 6.14 20.48 25.40
N LEU A 146 6.98 19.83 24.60
CA LEU A 146 6.61 19.19 23.35
C LEU A 146 6.35 17.69 23.55
N VAL A 147 5.13 17.27 23.26
CA VAL A 147 4.66 15.91 23.38
C VAL A 147 4.47 15.30 21.98
N VAL A 148 5.30 14.33 21.63
CA VAL A 148 5.32 13.69 20.32
C VAL A 148 4.68 12.31 20.42
N ASN A 149 3.57 12.11 19.71
CA ASN A 149 2.79 10.89 19.73
C ASN A 149 2.98 10.11 18.42
N ILE A 150 3.47 8.88 18.52
CA ILE A 150 3.74 7.99 17.39
C ILE A 150 3.10 6.64 17.69
N LYS A 151 2.07 6.26 16.92
CA LYS A 151 1.17 5.13 17.23
C LYS A 151 0.57 5.24 18.63
N ASN A 152 1.14 4.51 19.60
CA ASN A 152 0.72 4.39 21.00
C ASN A 152 1.90 4.72 21.95
N GLU A 153 3.00 5.26 21.43
CA GLU A 153 4.16 5.68 22.21
C GLU A 153 4.21 7.21 22.26
N GLU A 154 4.42 7.73 23.46
CA GLU A 154 4.56 9.16 23.72
C GLU A 154 6.01 9.49 24.10
N ILE A 155 6.56 10.51 23.43
CA ILE A 155 7.92 10.99 23.61
C ILE A 155 7.84 12.44 24.02
N VAL A 156 8.27 12.72 25.25
CA VAL A 156 8.23 14.04 25.85
C VAL A 156 9.58 14.71 25.71
N TYR A 157 9.57 15.93 25.17
CA TYR A 157 10.68 16.86 25.17
C TYR A 157 10.30 18.04 26.06
N LEU A 158 11.02 18.21 27.18
CA LEU A 158 10.79 19.34 28.08
C LEU A 158 11.38 20.62 27.49
N ASN A 159 10.71 21.74 27.73
CA ASN A 159 11.19 23.06 27.32
C ASN A 159 12.14 23.62 28.39
N LYS A 160 13.44 23.64 28.09
CA LYS A 160 14.50 24.01 29.04
C LYS A 160 15.57 24.83 28.35
N ASP A 161 15.98 25.91 29.01
CA ASP A 161 16.98 26.87 28.51
C ASP A 161 16.61 27.44 27.13
N GLY A 162 15.31 27.54 26.84
CA GLY A 162 14.77 27.99 25.55
C GLY A 162 15.00 27.00 24.40
N GLN A 163 15.10 25.70 24.69
CA GLN A 163 15.21 24.60 23.73
C GLN A 163 14.41 23.36 24.19
N PHE A 164 13.98 22.54 23.24
CA PHE A 164 13.37 21.24 23.54
C PHE A 164 14.44 20.17 23.83
N GLN A 165 14.40 19.58 25.03
CA GLN A 165 15.34 18.55 25.48
C GLN A 165 14.59 17.26 25.82
N LEU A 166 15.08 16.09 25.37
CA LEU A 166 14.43 14.80 25.65
C LEU A 166 14.39 14.54 27.16
N ILE A 167 13.21 14.17 27.68
CA ILE A 167 13.00 13.96 29.12
C ILE A 167 13.96 12.90 29.71
N THR A 168 14.56 13.21 30.86
CA THR A 168 15.42 12.24 31.58
C THR A 168 14.59 11.18 32.31
N ALA A 169 15.24 10.09 32.74
CA ALA A 169 14.57 9.04 33.52
C ALA A 169 14.06 9.56 34.88
N GLU A 170 14.80 10.47 35.50
CA GLU A 170 14.46 11.11 36.78
C GLU A 170 13.23 12.01 36.61
N GLU A 171 13.22 12.86 35.59
CA GLU A 171 12.09 13.75 35.26
C GLU A 171 10.84 12.96 34.88
N ARG A 172 10.98 11.89 34.10
CA ARG A 172 9.87 10.98 33.78
C ARG A 172 9.27 10.35 35.03
N SER A 173 10.09 10.05 36.04
CA SER A 173 9.59 9.53 37.33
C SER A 173 8.88 10.58 38.19
N ALA A 174 9.19 11.86 38.00
CA ALA A 174 8.51 12.97 38.67
C ALA A 174 7.15 13.31 38.03
N LEU A 175 7.02 13.21 36.69
CA LEU A 175 5.74 13.38 35.99
C LEU A 175 4.72 12.24 36.24
N ALA A 176 5.17 11.11 36.78
CA ALA A 176 4.33 9.94 37.06
C ALA A 176 3.70 9.93 38.48
N GLN A 177 3.86 11.02 39.25
CA GLN A 177 3.42 11.17 40.65
C GLN A 177 2.33 12.23 40.78
#